data_AF-A0A924YU98-F1
#
_entry.id   AF-A0A924YU98-F1
#
_cell.length_a   1.000
_cell.length_b   1.000
_cell.length_c   1.000
_cell.angle_alpha   90.00
_cell.angle_beta   90.00
_cell.angle_gamma   90.00
#
_symmetry.space_group_name_H-M   'P 1'
#
loop_
_entity.id
_entity.type
_entity.pdbx_description
1 polymer ?
#
loop_
_entity_poly.entity_id
_entity_poly.type
_entity_poly.pdbx_seq_one_letter_code
_entity_poly.pdbx_strand_id
1 'polypeptide(L)'
;MTNATDLLIMARGTLSVSDLYRLVTSAATSKEQWKSDEWRKSSFCFRCLREADAKRKTPVQEADFELVADYFAIEWVNLSDRTRSNILTMFTSMLDKLNRGIIRELISSPVTNVTPEMCQAGKLLLIDVPLKVWGEAGLLIQVLWKHCLQRAQERRNVQDNPRPVFLAVDESHLLTTSADQLFQTTARSTRTAVIYATQNISNYLAALGDKAEPEVHSLLGNLQTQIFHQQADIKTNSYAAELIGRTHQFLINANSSREPSDLFGSMFGQSPSQCTAGVNETIDFEVQPATFATLRKGGPPHWVADAIVYQGGRRFHATGRPYMSVTFRQHL
;
A
#
# COMPACT_ATOMS: atom_id res chain seq x y z
N MET A 1 -10.72 16.38 -17.34
CA MET A 1 -9.74 15.34 -17.77
C MET A 1 -10.43 14.21 -18.51
N THR A 2 -11.53 13.68 -17.99
CA THR A 2 -12.38 12.65 -18.61
C THR A 2 -12.62 12.91 -20.10
N ASN A 3 -13.13 14.10 -20.48
CA ASN A 3 -13.40 14.43 -21.89
C ASN A 3 -12.19 14.32 -22.83
N ALA A 4 -10.98 14.70 -22.36
CA ALA A 4 -9.76 14.58 -23.18
C ALA A 4 -9.32 13.12 -23.34
N THR A 5 -9.46 12.33 -22.27
CA THR A 5 -9.18 10.89 -22.28
C THR A 5 -10.16 10.14 -23.18
N ASP A 6 -11.46 10.41 -23.03
CA ASP A 6 -12.53 9.77 -23.78
C ASP A 6 -12.42 10.09 -25.27
N LEU A 7 -12.12 11.35 -25.62
CA LEU A 7 -11.89 11.74 -27.00
C LEU A 7 -10.75 10.94 -27.64
N LEU A 8 -9.64 10.74 -26.93
CA LEU A 8 -8.52 9.93 -27.47
C LEU A 8 -8.89 8.45 -27.61
N ILE A 9 -9.61 7.90 -26.63
CA ILE A 9 -10.08 6.51 -26.70
C ILE A 9 -11.04 6.34 -27.89
N MET A 10 -12.00 7.24 -28.08
CA MET A 10 -12.91 7.22 -29.23
C MET A 10 -12.13 7.39 -30.54
N ALA A 11 -11.26 8.40 -30.65
CA ALA A 11 -10.54 8.74 -31.88
C ALA A 11 -9.46 7.72 -32.28
N ARG A 12 -8.62 7.27 -31.33
CA ARG A 12 -7.43 6.44 -31.60
C ARG A 12 -7.56 5.01 -31.09
N GLY A 13 -8.42 4.75 -30.10
CA GLY A 13 -8.48 3.45 -29.41
C GLY A 13 -7.35 3.24 -28.40
N THR A 14 -6.41 4.20 -28.29
CA THR A 14 -5.25 4.15 -27.42
C THR A 14 -5.08 5.49 -26.70
N LEU A 15 -4.53 5.45 -25.49
CA LEU A 15 -4.23 6.63 -24.68
C LEU A 15 -2.72 6.74 -24.48
N SER A 16 -2.14 7.90 -24.79
CA SER A 16 -0.76 8.22 -24.46
C SER A 16 -0.67 9.58 -23.76
N VAL A 17 0.28 9.74 -22.85
CA VAL A 17 0.52 11.01 -22.15
C VAL A 17 0.92 12.11 -23.13
N SER A 18 1.64 11.75 -24.20
CA SER A 18 2.01 12.67 -25.27
C SER A 18 0.79 13.16 -26.06
N ASP A 19 -0.12 12.26 -26.43
CA ASP A 19 -1.33 12.64 -27.18
C ASP A 19 -2.31 13.43 -26.32
N LEU A 20 -2.40 13.12 -25.02
CA LEU A 20 -3.16 13.92 -24.05
C LEU A 20 -2.63 15.36 -24.00
N TYR A 21 -1.31 15.54 -23.89
CA TYR A 21 -0.69 16.86 -23.91
C TYR A 21 -0.98 17.59 -25.22
N ARG A 22 -0.80 16.93 -26.37
CA ARG A 22 -1.04 17.50 -27.71
C ARG A 22 -2.51 17.87 -27.93
N LEU A 23 -3.44 17.07 -27.42
CA LEU A 23 -4.87 17.32 -27.56
C LEU A 23 -5.26 18.60 -26.81
N VAL A 24 -4.88 18.69 -25.55
CA VAL A 24 -5.26 19.82 -24.70
C VAL A 24 -4.58 21.12 -25.14
N THR A 25 -3.31 21.07 -25.56
CA THR A 25 -2.58 22.26 -26.06
C THR A 25 -3.02 22.72 -27.44
N SER A 26 -3.64 21.86 -28.25
CA SER A 26 -4.15 22.21 -29.58
C SER A 26 -5.66 22.50 -29.63
N ALA A 27 -6.35 22.43 -28.49
CA ALA A 27 -7.75 22.82 -28.37
C ALA A 27 -7.93 24.31 -28.70
N ALA A 28 -9.07 24.68 -29.31
CA ALA A 28 -9.32 26.06 -29.69
C ALA A 28 -9.40 26.97 -28.46
N THR A 29 -8.85 28.18 -28.56
CA THR A 29 -8.87 29.18 -27.49
C THR A 29 -9.99 30.20 -27.66
N SER A 30 -10.66 30.25 -28.81
CA SER A 30 -11.76 31.19 -29.07
C SER A 30 -12.73 30.67 -30.14
N LYS A 31 -13.92 31.28 -30.23
CA LYS A 31 -14.95 30.90 -31.21
C LYS A 31 -14.50 31.16 -32.64
N GLU A 32 -13.71 32.22 -32.82
CA GLU A 32 -13.13 32.60 -34.10
C GLU A 32 -12.12 31.53 -34.55
N GLN A 33 -11.27 31.07 -33.64
CA GLN A 33 -10.30 30.02 -33.93
C GLN A 33 -10.99 28.67 -34.23
N TRP A 34 -12.06 28.33 -33.51
CA TRP A 34 -12.85 27.11 -33.80
C TRP A 34 -13.42 27.09 -35.22
N LYS A 35 -13.80 28.27 -35.74
CA LYS A 35 -14.31 28.45 -37.10
C LYS A 35 -13.21 28.57 -38.15
N SER A 36 -11.96 28.79 -37.75
CA SER A 36 -10.83 28.97 -38.67
C SER A 36 -10.43 27.66 -39.35
N ASP A 37 -10.36 27.69 -40.67
CA ASP A 37 -9.86 26.55 -41.47
C ASP A 37 -8.39 26.24 -41.21
N GLU A 38 -7.59 27.22 -40.83
CA GLU A 38 -6.17 27.03 -40.50
C GLU A 38 -6.00 26.18 -39.24
N TRP A 39 -6.77 26.48 -38.20
CA TRP A 39 -6.78 25.70 -36.96
C TRP A 39 -7.32 24.29 -37.21
N ARG A 40 -8.41 24.15 -37.98
CA ARG A 40 -8.97 22.85 -38.33
C ARG A 40 -7.98 21.94 -39.09
N LYS A 41 -7.08 22.51 -39.89
CA LYS A 41 -6.04 21.74 -40.61
C LYS A 41 -4.87 21.34 -39.71
N SER A 42 -4.45 22.20 -38.78
CA SER A 42 -3.24 21.97 -37.97
C SER A 42 -3.51 21.32 -36.60
N SER A 43 -4.70 21.54 -36.02
CA SER A 43 -5.05 21.11 -34.68
C SER A 43 -5.11 19.59 -34.54
N PHE A 44 -4.45 19.07 -33.51
CA PHE A 44 -4.55 17.67 -33.15
C PHE A 44 -5.90 17.35 -32.48
N CYS A 45 -6.43 18.28 -31.67
CA CYS A 45 -7.76 18.19 -31.07
C CYS A 45 -8.86 18.05 -32.13
N PHE A 46 -8.87 18.93 -33.13
CA PHE A 46 -9.87 18.86 -34.21
C PHE A 46 -9.75 17.57 -35.03
N ARG A 47 -8.53 17.09 -35.30
CA ARG A 47 -8.32 15.79 -35.94
C ARG A 47 -8.90 14.65 -35.11
N CYS A 48 -8.70 14.65 -33.79
CA CYS A 48 -9.27 13.63 -32.92
C CYS A 48 -10.81 13.68 -32.91
N LEU A 49 -11.40 14.87 -32.86
CA LEU A 49 -12.86 15.04 -32.96
C LEU A 49 -13.42 14.46 -34.26
N ARG A 50 -12.79 14.77 -35.40
CA ARG A 50 -13.20 14.23 -36.70
C ARG A 50 -13.04 12.71 -36.80
N GLU A 51 -11.93 12.18 -36.29
CA GLU A 51 -11.68 10.73 -36.29
C GLU A 51 -12.64 9.99 -35.37
N ALA A 52 -12.97 10.55 -34.20
CA ALA A 52 -13.96 10.02 -33.29
C ALA A 52 -15.36 10.04 -33.93
N ASP A 53 -15.75 11.15 -34.53
CA ASP A 53 -17.04 11.32 -35.21
C ASP A 53 -17.24 10.29 -36.34
N ALA A 54 -16.21 10.10 -37.16
CA ALA A 54 -16.26 9.20 -38.33
C ALA A 54 -16.32 7.71 -37.97
N LYS A 55 -15.97 7.33 -36.74
CA LYS A 55 -16.03 5.92 -36.32
C LYS A 55 -17.46 5.51 -36.02
N ARG A 56 -17.74 4.22 -36.25
CA ARG A 56 -19.02 3.62 -35.88
C ARG A 56 -19.17 3.61 -34.35
N LYS A 57 -20.28 4.17 -33.87
CA LYS A 57 -20.62 4.25 -32.45
C LYS A 57 -21.91 3.49 -32.18
N THR A 58 -22.06 3.00 -30.96
CA THR A 58 -23.34 2.56 -30.40
C THR A 58 -24.15 3.79 -29.95
N PRO A 59 -25.48 3.67 -29.70
CA PRO A 59 -26.28 4.80 -29.23
C PRO A 59 -25.74 5.47 -27.95
N VAL A 60 -25.16 4.67 -27.03
CA VAL A 60 -24.53 5.18 -25.81
C VAL A 60 -23.26 5.96 -26.13
N GLN A 61 -22.39 5.40 -26.97
CA GLN A 61 -21.15 6.06 -27.40
C GLN A 61 -21.41 7.33 -28.21
N GLU A 62 -22.53 7.42 -28.92
CA GLU A 62 -22.93 8.63 -29.62
C GLU A 62 -23.27 9.73 -28.61
N ALA A 63 -24.08 9.43 -27.58
CA ALA A 63 -24.39 10.38 -26.52
C ALA A 63 -23.14 10.81 -25.73
N ASP A 64 -22.24 9.87 -25.43
CA ASP A 64 -20.96 10.20 -24.77
C ASP A 64 -20.08 11.08 -25.67
N PHE A 65 -20.05 10.81 -26.97
CA PHE A 65 -19.31 11.64 -27.94
C PHE A 65 -19.89 13.05 -28.06
N GLU A 66 -21.22 13.20 -28.06
CA GLU A 66 -21.89 14.51 -28.07
C GLU A 66 -21.45 15.35 -26.88
N LEU A 67 -21.44 14.79 -25.66
CA LEU A 67 -20.95 15.49 -24.46
C LEU A 67 -19.48 15.93 -24.59
N VAL A 68 -18.63 15.05 -25.13
CA VAL A 68 -17.22 15.35 -25.36
C VAL A 68 -17.04 16.44 -26.42
N ALA A 69 -17.81 16.37 -27.52
CA ALA A 69 -17.77 17.34 -28.60
C ALA A 69 -18.25 18.70 -28.13
N ASP A 70 -19.37 18.76 -27.39
CA ASP A 70 -19.93 19.98 -26.82
C ASP A 70 -18.97 20.62 -25.82
N TYR A 71 -18.28 19.82 -25.01
CA TYR A 71 -17.25 20.34 -24.12
C TYR A 71 -16.17 21.11 -24.89
N PHE A 72 -15.61 20.52 -25.96
CA PHE A 72 -14.55 21.18 -26.72
C PHE A 72 -15.04 22.28 -27.65
N ALA A 73 -16.25 22.17 -28.20
CA ALA A 73 -16.81 23.11 -29.17
C ALA A 73 -17.48 24.32 -28.52
N ILE A 74 -18.12 24.11 -27.37
CA ILE A 74 -18.98 25.07 -26.69
C ILE A 74 -18.34 25.49 -25.37
N GLU A 75 -18.21 24.57 -24.40
CA GLU A 75 -17.80 24.95 -23.05
C GLU A 75 -16.38 25.53 -23.00
N TRP A 76 -15.40 24.78 -23.50
CA TRP A 76 -13.97 25.13 -23.48
C TRP A 76 -13.68 26.46 -24.16
N VAL A 77 -14.36 26.71 -25.28
CA VAL A 77 -14.21 27.91 -26.08
C VAL A 77 -14.89 29.12 -25.43
N ASN A 78 -15.96 28.90 -24.66
CA ASN A 78 -16.64 29.94 -23.89
C ASN A 78 -15.97 30.27 -22.54
N LEU A 79 -15.03 29.44 -22.07
CA LEU A 79 -14.29 29.74 -20.84
C LEU A 79 -13.49 31.04 -20.99
N SER A 80 -13.41 31.80 -19.89
CA SER A 80 -12.54 32.97 -19.84
C SER A 80 -11.08 32.58 -20.01
N ASP A 81 -10.28 33.48 -20.59
CA ASP A 81 -8.85 33.25 -20.84
C ASP A 81 -8.09 32.85 -19.58
N ARG A 82 -8.43 33.47 -18.43
CA ARG A 82 -7.83 33.17 -17.13
C ARG A 82 -8.18 31.74 -16.68
N THR A 83 -9.45 31.34 -16.76
CA THR A 83 -9.88 30.00 -16.33
C THR A 83 -9.26 28.93 -17.22
N ARG A 84 -9.25 29.13 -18.54
CA ARG A 84 -8.63 28.21 -19.48
C ARG A 84 -7.12 28.09 -19.25
N SER A 85 -6.43 29.22 -19.06
CA SER A 85 -4.99 29.23 -18.74
C SER A 85 -4.67 28.50 -17.44
N ASN A 86 -5.49 28.66 -16.40
CA ASN A 86 -5.33 27.92 -15.14
C ASN A 86 -5.50 26.41 -15.34
N ILE A 87 -6.51 25.97 -16.11
CA ILE A 87 -6.73 24.54 -16.40
C ILE A 87 -5.55 23.98 -17.21
N LEU A 88 -5.12 24.70 -18.26
CA LEU A 88 -3.97 24.31 -19.07
C LEU A 88 -2.70 24.20 -18.24
N THR A 89 -2.42 25.18 -17.38
CA THR A 89 -1.23 25.19 -16.52
C THR A 89 -1.25 24.03 -15.53
N MET A 90 -2.39 23.79 -14.87
CA MET A 90 -2.56 22.67 -13.95
C MET A 90 -2.35 21.33 -14.66
N PHE A 91 -2.98 21.16 -15.83
CA PHE A 91 -2.91 19.93 -16.60
C PHE A 91 -1.51 19.66 -17.15
N THR A 92 -0.90 20.65 -17.79
CA THR A 92 0.45 20.53 -18.35
C THR A 92 1.47 20.27 -17.27
N SER A 93 1.38 20.92 -16.10
CA SER A 93 2.26 20.66 -14.96
C SER A 93 2.15 19.22 -14.43
N MET A 94 0.93 18.66 -14.40
CA MET A 94 0.72 17.26 -14.03
C MET A 94 1.32 16.30 -15.07
N LEU A 95 1.07 16.52 -16.36
CA LEU A 95 1.59 15.68 -17.43
C LEU A 95 3.11 15.80 -17.58
N ASP A 96 3.68 16.95 -17.26
CA ASP A 96 5.12 17.20 -17.37
C ASP A 96 5.94 16.22 -16.53
N LYS A 97 5.44 15.88 -15.32
CA LYS A 97 6.03 14.83 -14.47
C LYS A 97 6.05 13.46 -15.15
N LEU A 98 4.99 13.12 -15.89
CA LEU A 98 4.87 11.85 -16.61
C LEU A 98 5.64 11.82 -17.94
N ASN A 99 6.02 12.99 -18.47
CA ASN A 99 6.66 13.15 -19.77
C ASN A 99 8.18 13.39 -19.69
N ARG A 100 8.79 13.31 -18.50
CA ARG A 100 10.23 13.55 -18.31
C ARG A 100 10.96 12.35 -17.73
N GLY A 101 12.24 12.25 -18.10
CA GLY A 101 13.20 11.31 -17.54
C GLY A 101 12.75 9.86 -17.53
N ILE A 102 13.10 9.15 -16.47
CA ILE A 102 12.80 7.73 -16.28
C ILE A 102 11.31 7.41 -16.22
N ILE A 103 10.46 8.34 -15.75
CA ILE A 103 9.00 8.12 -15.68
C ILE A 103 8.44 7.98 -17.10
N ARG A 104 8.87 8.85 -18.03
CA ARG A 104 8.44 8.74 -19.43
C ARG A 104 8.88 7.43 -20.06
N GLU A 105 10.11 7.02 -19.80
CA GLU A 105 10.67 5.80 -20.36
C GLU A 105 9.94 4.55 -19.85
N LEU A 106 9.66 4.46 -18.55
CA LEU A 106 9.07 3.27 -17.94
C LEU A 106 7.53 3.23 -17.97
N ILE A 107 6.86 4.38 -17.95
CA ILE A 107 5.39 4.46 -17.83
C ILE A 107 4.74 5.01 -19.10
N SER A 108 5.31 6.06 -19.69
CA SER A 108 4.68 6.79 -20.81
C SER A 108 5.25 6.42 -22.18
N SER A 109 5.98 5.30 -22.28
CA SER A 109 6.53 4.81 -23.54
C SER A 109 5.40 4.46 -24.52
N PRO A 110 5.53 4.81 -25.82
CA PRO A 110 4.54 4.43 -26.83
C PRO A 110 4.47 2.92 -27.07
N VAL A 111 5.50 2.16 -26.65
CA VAL A 111 5.53 0.70 -26.78
C VAL A 111 5.46 0.08 -25.39
N THR A 112 4.41 -0.71 -25.17
CA THR A 112 4.24 -1.49 -23.94
C THR A 112 4.89 -2.86 -24.12
N ASN A 113 5.90 -3.16 -23.30
CA ASN A 113 6.58 -4.45 -23.27
C ASN A 113 6.23 -5.30 -22.04
N VAL A 114 5.63 -4.68 -21.01
CA VAL A 114 5.27 -5.30 -19.74
C VAL A 114 3.86 -4.85 -19.37
N THR A 115 3.04 -5.77 -18.88
CA THR A 115 1.72 -5.44 -18.33
C THR A 115 1.51 -6.19 -17.00
N PRO A 116 0.64 -5.69 -16.09
CA PRO A 116 0.40 -6.39 -14.83
C PRO A 116 -0.24 -7.77 -14.98
N GLU A 117 -0.97 -8.02 -16.07
CA GLU A 117 -1.59 -9.30 -16.40
C GLU A 117 -0.55 -10.41 -16.63
N MET A 118 0.70 -10.06 -16.96
CA MET A 118 1.80 -11.01 -17.06
C MET A 118 1.98 -11.83 -15.78
N CYS A 119 1.73 -11.24 -14.60
CA CYS A 119 1.78 -11.95 -13.32
C CYS A 119 0.72 -13.07 -13.24
N GLN A 120 -0.42 -12.87 -13.89
CA GLN A 120 -1.50 -13.87 -13.96
C GLN A 120 -1.11 -15.06 -14.86
N ALA A 121 -0.17 -14.87 -15.78
CA ALA A 121 0.44 -15.94 -16.58
C ALA A 121 1.60 -16.64 -15.84
N GLY A 122 1.89 -16.27 -14.59
CA GLY A 122 2.96 -16.85 -13.78
C GLY A 122 4.34 -16.21 -13.99
N LYS A 123 4.41 -15.06 -14.66
CA LYS A 123 5.66 -14.29 -14.75
C LYS A 123 5.91 -13.52 -13.44
N LEU A 124 7.17 -13.29 -13.12
CA LEU A 124 7.57 -12.42 -12.02
C LEU A 124 7.89 -11.02 -12.57
N LEU A 125 7.27 -9.99 -12.00
CA LEU A 125 7.57 -8.61 -12.30
C LEU A 125 8.36 -8.00 -11.14
N LEU A 126 9.61 -7.60 -11.40
CA LEU A 126 10.46 -6.89 -10.45
C LEU A 126 10.58 -5.43 -10.88
N ILE A 127 10.22 -4.51 -9.98
CA ILE A 127 10.35 -3.07 -10.21
C ILE A 127 11.60 -2.57 -9.48
N ASP A 128 12.74 -2.59 -10.17
CA ASP A 128 14.03 -2.15 -9.62
C ASP A 128 14.24 -0.65 -9.87
N VAL A 129 13.62 0.18 -9.02
CA VAL A 129 13.74 1.64 -9.09
C VAL A 129 14.06 2.21 -7.70
N PRO A 130 15.31 2.04 -7.21
CA PRO A 130 15.67 2.35 -5.84
C PRO A 130 15.45 3.83 -5.53
N LEU A 131 14.70 4.10 -4.45
CA LEU A 131 14.33 5.45 -4.03
C LEU A 131 15.53 6.35 -3.72
N LYS A 132 16.66 5.77 -3.27
CA LYS A 132 17.91 6.50 -3.02
C LYS A 132 18.54 7.08 -4.28
N VAL A 133 18.27 6.50 -5.45
CA VAL A 133 18.81 6.96 -6.73
C VAL A 133 17.84 7.90 -7.42
N TRP A 134 16.54 7.54 -7.41
CA TRP A 134 15.53 8.22 -8.24
C TRP A 134 14.58 9.15 -7.46
N GLY A 135 14.65 9.16 -6.12
CA GLY A 135 13.83 10.02 -5.28
C GLY A 135 12.33 9.89 -5.55
N GLU A 136 11.65 11.04 -5.69
CA GLU A 136 10.21 11.12 -5.97
C GLU A 136 9.80 10.42 -7.27
N ALA A 137 10.66 10.40 -8.28
CA ALA A 137 10.35 9.73 -9.55
C ALA A 137 10.25 8.21 -9.33
N GLY A 138 11.18 7.64 -8.56
CA GLY A 138 11.15 6.23 -8.20
C GLY A 138 9.92 5.88 -7.37
N LEU A 139 9.55 6.76 -6.43
CA LEU A 139 8.34 6.61 -5.62
C LEU A 139 7.09 6.53 -6.49
N LEU A 140 6.93 7.49 -7.41
CA LEU A 140 5.78 7.56 -8.30
C LEU A 140 5.67 6.30 -9.17
N ILE A 141 6.79 5.85 -9.76
CA ILE A 141 6.81 4.66 -10.62
C ILE A 141 6.38 3.41 -9.85
N GLN A 142 6.92 3.20 -8.65
CA GLN A 142 6.59 2.04 -7.83
C GLN A 142 5.13 2.06 -7.37
N VAL A 143 4.60 3.22 -6.95
CA VAL A 143 3.19 3.37 -6.57
C VAL A 143 2.26 3.13 -7.76
N LEU A 144 2.59 3.66 -8.94
CA LEU A 144 1.80 3.47 -10.17
C LEU A 144 1.75 1.99 -10.56
N TRP A 145 2.89 1.30 -10.61
CA TRP A 145 2.93 -0.13 -10.95
C TRP A 145 2.15 -0.98 -9.96
N LYS A 146 2.29 -0.70 -8.66
CA LYS A 146 1.50 -1.36 -7.63
C LYS A 146 0.00 -1.15 -7.86
N HIS A 147 -0.43 0.09 -8.09
CA HIS A 147 -1.83 0.41 -8.34
C HIS A 147 -2.36 -0.29 -9.60
N CYS A 148 -1.58 -0.30 -10.69
CA CYS A 148 -1.93 -1.00 -11.91
C CYS A 148 -2.10 -2.51 -11.68
N LEU A 149 -1.22 -3.14 -10.90
CA LEU A 149 -1.34 -4.55 -10.53
C LEU A 149 -2.61 -4.80 -9.71
N GLN A 150 -2.88 -3.99 -8.70
CA GLN A 150 -4.09 -4.10 -7.88
C GLN A 150 -5.36 -4.03 -8.75
N ARG A 151 -5.44 -3.03 -9.64
CA ARG A 151 -6.56 -2.89 -10.58
C ARG A 151 -6.69 -4.07 -11.53
N ALA A 152 -5.58 -4.60 -12.04
CA ALA A 152 -5.59 -5.77 -12.90
C ALA A 152 -6.10 -7.03 -12.16
N GLN A 153 -5.77 -7.19 -10.88
CA GLN A 153 -6.29 -8.28 -10.05
C GLN A 153 -7.79 -8.09 -9.71
N GLU A 154 -8.25 -6.87 -9.45
CA GLU A 154 -9.67 -6.58 -9.21
C GLU A 154 -10.55 -6.86 -10.43
N ARG A 155 -10.06 -6.59 -11.64
CA ARG A 155 -10.79 -6.85 -12.90
C ARG A 155 -10.76 -8.32 -13.32
N ARG A 156 -9.90 -9.13 -12.73
CA ARG A 156 -9.67 -10.51 -13.15
C ARG A 156 -10.86 -11.39 -12.78
N ASN A 157 -11.34 -12.19 -13.74
CA ASN A 157 -12.20 -13.31 -13.42
C ASN A 157 -11.35 -14.48 -12.87
N VAL A 158 -11.52 -14.78 -11.59
CA VAL A 158 -10.77 -15.83 -10.88
C VAL A 158 -11.15 -17.24 -11.34
N GLN A 159 -12.33 -17.41 -11.95
CA GLN A 159 -12.72 -18.71 -12.52
C GLN A 159 -11.90 -19.02 -13.78
N ASP A 160 -11.74 -18.03 -14.66
CA ASP A 160 -10.99 -18.17 -15.90
C ASP A 160 -9.48 -18.20 -15.64
N ASN A 161 -9.00 -17.44 -14.65
CA ASN A 161 -7.61 -17.42 -14.23
C ASN A 161 -7.47 -17.62 -12.71
N PRO A 162 -7.37 -18.88 -12.24
CA PRO A 162 -7.38 -19.22 -10.82
C PRO A 162 -6.04 -19.01 -10.10
N ARG A 163 -4.97 -18.66 -10.82
CA ARG A 163 -3.60 -18.61 -10.29
C ARG A 163 -3.48 -17.57 -9.17
N PRO A 164 -3.00 -17.93 -7.97
CA PRO A 164 -2.67 -16.93 -6.96
C PRO A 164 -1.52 -16.03 -7.43
N VAL A 165 -1.66 -14.73 -7.20
CA VAL A 165 -0.61 -13.73 -7.48
C VAL A 165 -0.18 -13.15 -6.14
N PHE A 166 1.11 -12.85 -5.97
CA PHE A 166 1.58 -12.12 -4.80
C PHE A 166 2.06 -10.73 -5.19
N LEU A 167 1.86 -9.78 -4.27
CA LEU A 167 2.41 -8.44 -4.31
C LEU A 167 3.33 -8.32 -3.08
N ALA A 168 4.63 -8.26 -3.32
CA ALA A 168 5.62 -8.04 -2.26
C ALA A 168 6.16 -6.61 -2.35
N VAL A 169 6.12 -5.89 -1.24
CA VAL A 169 6.56 -4.50 -1.16
C VAL A 169 7.47 -4.35 0.05
N ASP A 170 8.75 -4.12 -0.23
CA ASP A 170 9.72 -3.73 0.78
C ASP A 170 9.60 -2.23 1.11
N GLU A 171 9.91 -1.86 2.35
CA GLU A 171 9.70 -0.51 2.90
C GLU A 171 8.34 0.11 2.53
N SER A 172 7.31 -0.73 2.63
CA SER A 172 5.95 -0.44 2.15
C SER A 172 5.32 0.83 2.75
N HIS A 173 5.79 1.31 3.90
CA HIS A 173 5.36 2.57 4.49
C HIS A 173 5.61 3.77 3.57
N LEU A 174 6.66 3.74 2.75
CA LEU A 174 6.94 4.78 1.76
C LEU A 174 5.95 4.77 0.60
N LEU A 175 5.43 3.59 0.27
CA LEU A 175 4.60 3.37 -0.92
C LEU A 175 3.10 3.33 -0.59
N THR A 176 2.72 3.44 0.67
CA THR A 176 1.33 3.27 1.13
C THR A 176 0.44 4.43 0.69
N THR A 177 -0.76 4.07 0.26
CA THR A 177 -1.82 4.97 -0.21
C THR A 177 -3.15 4.48 0.35
N SER A 178 -4.16 5.37 0.40
CA SER A 178 -5.52 5.00 0.81
C SER A 178 -6.18 3.95 -0.11
N ALA A 179 -5.74 3.83 -1.37
CA ALA A 179 -6.19 2.77 -2.26
C ALA A 179 -5.76 1.36 -1.81
N ASP A 180 -4.64 1.25 -1.10
CA ASP A 180 -4.14 -0.05 -0.62
C ASP A 180 -5.07 -0.66 0.41
N GLN A 181 -5.59 0.16 1.33
CA GLN A 181 -6.52 -0.28 2.35
C GLN A 181 -7.78 -0.89 1.71
N LEU A 182 -8.33 -0.22 0.70
CA LEU A 182 -9.48 -0.72 -0.07
C LEU A 182 -9.15 -2.04 -0.76
N PHE A 183 -8.00 -2.13 -1.42
CA PHE A 183 -7.57 -3.36 -2.08
C PHE A 183 -7.39 -4.52 -1.10
N GLN A 184 -6.89 -4.30 0.11
CA GLN A 184 -6.74 -5.38 1.10
C GLN A 184 -8.07 -6.03 1.48
N THR A 185 -9.18 -5.29 1.45
CA THR A 185 -10.51 -5.85 1.72
C THR A 185 -10.97 -6.84 0.64
N THR A 186 -10.50 -6.68 -0.59
CA THR A 186 -10.85 -7.52 -1.75
C THR A 186 -9.72 -8.47 -2.16
N ALA A 187 -8.51 -8.34 -1.59
CA ALA A 187 -7.34 -9.14 -1.96
C ALA A 187 -7.58 -10.66 -1.85
N ARG A 188 -8.38 -11.09 -0.85
CA ARG A 188 -8.74 -12.50 -0.69
C ARG A 188 -9.59 -13.03 -1.84
N SER A 189 -10.61 -12.28 -2.29
CA SER A 189 -11.49 -12.73 -3.38
C SER A 189 -10.75 -12.74 -4.71
N THR A 190 -9.80 -11.82 -4.91
CA THR A 190 -8.93 -11.78 -6.09
C THR A 190 -7.79 -12.78 -6.03
N ARG A 191 -7.67 -13.61 -4.98
CA ARG A 191 -6.55 -14.54 -4.75
C ARG A 191 -5.18 -13.86 -4.81
N THR A 192 -5.10 -12.62 -4.32
CA THR A 192 -3.86 -11.86 -4.24
C THR A 192 -3.30 -11.94 -2.82
N ALA A 193 -2.07 -12.44 -2.68
CA ALA A 193 -1.34 -12.42 -1.42
C ALA A 193 -0.51 -11.14 -1.33
N VAL A 194 -0.82 -10.25 -0.41
CA VAL A 194 -0.05 -9.02 -0.21
C VAL A 194 0.92 -9.20 0.94
N ILE A 195 2.19 -8.92 0.68
CA ILE A 195 3.31 -9.04 1.61
C ILE A 195 3.93 -7.64 1.74
N TYR A 196 3.74 -7.05 2.91
CA TYR A 196 4.30 -5.76 3.25
C TYR A 196 5.40 -5.95 4.30
N ALA A 197 6.59 -5.46 3.97
CA ALA A 197 7.68 -5.32 4.93
C ALA A 197 7.83 -3.84 5.28
N THR A 198 8.07 -3.57 6.55
CA THR A 198 8.40 -2.25 7.08
C THR A 198 9.29 -2.44 8.31
N GLN A 199 10.12 -1.44 8.61
CA GLN A 199 10.91 -1.47 9.82
C GLN A 199 10.04 -1.40 11.08
N ASN A 200 9.02 -0.54 11.14
CA ASN A 200 8.14 -0.39 12.30
C ASN A 200 6.79 0.26 11.92
N ILE A 201 5.83 0.26 12.86
CA ILE A 201 4.51 0.87 12.69
C ILE A 201 4.59 2.40 12.70
N SER A 202 5.51 2.97 13.51
CA SER A 202 5.74 4.41 13.58
C SER A 202 6.06 5.04 12.23
N ASN A 203 6.71 4.30 11.32
CA ASN A 203 6.98 4.75 9.95
C ASN A 203 5.70 4.87 9.10
N TYR A 204 4.72 3.98 9.29
CA TYR A 204 3.42 4.16 8.65
C TYR A 204 2.67 5.37 9.20
N LEU A 205 2.74 5.57 10.52
CA LEU A 205 2.13 6.74 11.16
C LEU A 205 2.73 8.05 10.63
N ALA A 206 4.05 8.09 10.49
CA ALA A 206 4.75 9.24 9.92
C ALA A 206 4.40 9.47 8.44
N ALA A 207 4.23 8.40 7.65
CA ALA A 207 3.93 8.50 6.22
C ALA A 207 2.50 8.99 5.92
N LEU A 208 1.51 8.65 6.75
CA LEU A 208 0.09 8.96 6.53
C LEU A 208 -0.40 10.25 7.23
N GLY A 209 0.39 10.83 8.14
CA GLY A 209 0.09 12.13 8.77
C GLY A 209 -1.06 12.12 9.78
N ASP A 210 -1.84 13.20 9.84
CA ASP A 210 -2.76 13.51 10.96
C ASP A 210 -3.93 12.52 11.16
N LYS A 211 -4.28 11.70 10.16
CA LYS A 211 -5.31 10.65 10.24
C LYS A 211 -4.73 9.24 10.17
N ALA A 212 -3.42 9.11 10.37
CA ALA A 212 -2.72 7.86 10.12
C ALA A 212 -3.16 6.72 11.03
N GLU A 213 -3.43 6.97 12.31
CA GLU A 213 -3.60 5.89 13.28
C GLU A 213 -4.80 4.96 12.96
N PRO A 214 -6.02 5.45 12.71
CA PRO A 214 -7.12 4.61 12.24
C PRO A 214 -6.85 3.90 10.91
N GLU A 215 -6.20 4.58 9.96
CA GLU A 215 -5.90 4.01 8.64
C GLU A 215 -4.87 2.88 8.73
N VAL A 216 -3.81 3.09 9.52
CA VAL A 216 -2.78 2.07 9.80
C VAL A 216 -3.37 0.89 10.53
N HIS A 217 -4.18 1.11 11.57
CA HIS A 217 -4.84 0.00 12.26
C HIS A 217 -5.80 -0.78 11.36
N SER A 218 -6.52 -0.09 10.47
CA SER A 218 -7.37 -0.77 9.49
C SER A 218 -6.55 -1.56 8.47
N LEU A 219 -5.43 -1.02 7.99
CA LEU A 219 -4.51 -1.71 7.09
C LEU A 219 -3.95 -2.97 7.76
N LEU A 220 -3.38 -2.84 8.95
CA LEU A 220 -2.78 -3.95 9.70
C LEU A 220 -3.82 -5.00 10.11
N GLY A 221 -5.06 -4.58 10.42
CA GLY A 221 -6.16 -5.50 10.74
C GLY A 221 -6.57 -6.40 9.58
N ASN A 222 -6.39 -5.96 8.33
CA ASN A 222 -6.62 -6.80 7.16
C ASN A 222 -5.48 -7.80 6.90
N LEU A 223 -4.28 -7.54 7.44
CA LEU A 223 -3.12 -8.43 7.33
C LEU A 223 -3.20 -9.54 8.38
N GLN A 224 -3.76 -10.68 7.98
CA GLN A 224 -4.05 -11.80 8.87
C GLN A 224 -2.82 -12.49 9.46
N THR A 225 -1.70 -12.47 8.75
CA THR A 225 -0.44 -13.05 9.24
C THR A 225 0.54 -11.92 9.45
N GLN A 226 1.03 -11.77 10.68
CA GLN A 226 1.98 -10.74 11.04
C GLN A 226 3.22 -11.38 11.64
N ILE A 227 4.39 -10.99 11.14
CA ILE A 227 5.67 -11.58 11.51
C ILE A 227 6.52 -10.50 12.16
N PHE A 228 6.65 -10.57 13.48
CA PHE A 228 7.41 -9.61 14.27
C PHE A 228 8.83 -10.12 14.47
N HIS A 229 9.79 -9.49 13.81
CA HIS A 229 11.21 -9.71 14.07
C HIS A 229 11.68 -8.83 15.23
N GLN A 230 12.98 -8.86 15.52
CA GLN A 230 13.58 -7.96 16.52
C GLN A 230 13.21 -6.50 16.22
N GLN A 231 12.66 -5.82 17.23
CA GLN A 231 12.13 -4.47 17.11
C GLN A 231 12.38 -3.67 18.39
N ALA A 232 12.81 -2.42 18.25
CA ALA A 232 13.05 -1.49 19.36
C ALA A 232 11.94 -0.43 19.54
N ASP A 233 11.05 -0.29 18.57
CA ASP A 233 9.93 0.66 18.62
C ASP A 233 8.87 0.24 19.65
N ILE A 234 8.62 1.12 20.62
CA ILE A 234 7.67 0.87 21.72
C ILE A 234 6.26 0.62 21.17
N LYS A 235 5.81 1.43 20.20
CA LYS A 235 4.46 1.31 19.63
C LYS A 235 4.26 -0.05 18.96
N THR A 236 5.23 -0.50 18.17
CA THR A 236 5.17 -1.80 17.51
C THR A 236 5.18 -2.96 18.50
N ASN A 237 6.01 -2.87 19.54
CA ASN A 237 6.10 -3.92 20.57
C ASN A 237 4.81 -4.01 21.42
N SER A 238 4.25 -2.87 21.82
CA SER A 238 2.97 -2.82 22.52
C SER A 238 1.82 -3.34 21.65
N TYR A 239 1.77 -2.91 20.38
CA TYR A 239 0.78 -3.40 19.42
C TYR A 239 0.85 -4.92 19.24
N ALA A 240 2.06 -5.49 19.09
CA ALA A 240 2.24 -6.92 18.94
C ALA A 240 1.79 -7.71 20.19
N ALA A 241 2.12 -7.21 21.38
CA ALA A 241 1.69 -7.83 22.64
C ALA A 241 0.15 -7.77 22.82
N GLU A 242 -0.47 -6.63 22.49
CA GLU A 242 -1.93 -6.46 22.51
C GLU A 242 -2.63 -7.35 21.47
N LEU A 243 -2.05 -7.50 20.28
CA LEU A 243 -2.59 -8.33 19.20
C LEU A 243 -2.58 -9.83 19.56
N ILE A 244 -1.52 -10.30 20.23
CA ILE A 244 -1.42 -11.69 20.70
C ILE A 244 -2.43 -11.94 21.82
N GLY A 245 -2.54 -11.00 22.75
CA GLY A 245 -3.53 -11.01 23.83
C GLY A 245 -2.92 -11.17 25.24
N ARG A 246 -3.81 -11.27 26.22
CA ARG A 246 -3.48 -11.42 27.64
C ARG A 246 -4.02 -12.74 28.18
N THR A 247 -3.30 -13.32 29.12
CA THR A 247 -3.65 -14.57 29.78
C THR A 247 -3.58 -14.42 31.29
N HIS A 248 -4.38 -15.20 32.00
CA HIS A 248 -4.28 -15.30 33.46
C HIS A 248 -2.94 -15.91 33.84
N GLN A 249 -2.12 -15.15 34.56
CA GLN A 249 -0.86 -15.60 35.12
C GLN A 249 -1.00 -15.72 36.63
N PHE A 250 -0.52 -16.84 37.17
CA PHE A 250 -0.48 -17.07 38.60
C PHE A 250 0.87 -16.63 39.14
N LEU A 251 0.90 -15.55 39.91
CA LEU A 251 2.07 -15.10 40.64
C LEU A 251 2.06 -15.75 42.02
N ILE A 252 3.07 -16.59 42.27
CA ILE A 252 3.30 -17.17 43.59
C ILE A 252 4.28 -16.27 44.33
N ASN A 253 3.77 -15.54 45.32
CA ASN A 253 4.59 -14.73 46.21
C ASN A 253 4.90 -15.55 47.47
N ALA A 254 6.18 -15.79 47.73
CA ALA A 254 6.65 -16.40 48.97
C ALA A 254 7.42 -15.35 49.76
N ASN A 255 6.85 -14.89 50.87
CA ASN A 255 7.53 -14.00 51.80
C ASN A 255 8.02 -14.79 53.01
N SER A 256 9.31 -14.69 53.31
CA SER A 256 9.90 -15.18 54.55
C SER A 256 10.33 -14.00 55.41
N SER A 257 9.53 -13.66 56.42
CA SER A 257 9.95 -12.73 57.47
C SER A 257 10.64 -13.51 58.58
N ARG A 258 11.86 -13.09 58.92
CA ARG A 258 12.60 -13.62 60.08
C ARG A 258 12.57 -12.55 61.14
N GLU A 259 11.75 -12.73 62.18
CA GLU A 259 11.81 -11.83 63.34
C GLU A 259 13.17 -11.98 64.04
N PRO A 260 13.76 -10.91 64.61
CA PRO A 260 14.94 -11.03 65.44
C PRO A 260 14.54 -11.80 66.70
N SER A 261 14.97 -13.05 66.80
CA SER A 261 14.64 -13.93 67.92
C SER A 261 15.31 -13.45 69.21
N ASP A 262 14.53 -13.26 70.27
CA ASP A 262 15.05 -13.15 71.63
C ASP A 262 15.91 -14.38 71.97
N LEU A 263 17.06 -14.14 72.62
CA LEU A 263 18.07 -15.16 72.94
C LEU A 263 17.47 -16.39 73.63
N PHE A 264 16.43 -16.18 74.43
CA PHE A 264 15.72 -17.21 75.20
C PHE A 264 14.91 -18.18 74.30
N GLY A 265 14.36 -17.72 73.18
CA GLY A 265 13.60 -18.56 72.24
C GLY A 265 14.47 -19.47 71.36
N SER A 266 15.72 -19.06 71.10
CA SER A 266 16.67 -19.85 70.28
C SER A 266 17.16 -21.13 70.96
N MET A 267 17.20 -21.14 72.30
CA MET A 267 17.75 -22.25 73.10
C MET A 267 16.75 -23.39 73.31
N PHE A 268 15.44 -23.13 73.20
CA PHE A 268 14.37 -24.13 73.30
C PHE A 268 13.83 -24.60 71.94
N GLY A 269 14.54 -24.29 70.84
CA GLY A 269 14.24 -24.82 69.51
C GLY A 269 12.94 -24.30 68.86
N GLN A 270 12.33 -23.25 69.42
CA GLN A 270 11.13 -22.63 68.84
C GLN A 270 11.48 -21.26 68.25
N SER A 271 12.03 -21.25 67.04
CA SER A 271 11.93 -20.08 66.16
C SER A 271 10.76 -20.29 65.20
N PRO A 272 9.62 -19.61 65.37
CA PRO A 272 8.55 -19.68 64.39
C PRO A 272 9.01 -18.96 63.12
N SER A 273 9.49 -19.72 62.14
CA SER A 273 9.66 -19.18 60.78
C SER A 273 8.26 -19.09 60.16
N GLN A 274 7.71 -17.87 60.11
CA GLN A 274 6.44 -17.63 59.45
C GLN A 274 6.71 -17.52 57.94
N CYS A 275 6.33 -18.56 57.20
CA CYS A 275 6.35 -18.54 55.74
C CYS A 275 4.92 -18.34 55.25
N THR A 276 4.65 -17.19 54.63
CA THR A 276 3.35 -16.89 54.03
C THR A 276 3.50 -17.03 52.52
N ALA A 277 2.83 -18.03 51.94
CA ALA A 277 2.72 -18.21 50.50
C ALA A 277 1.35 -17.69 50.04
N GLY A 278 1.35 -16.68 49.19
CA GLY A 278 0.15 -16.14 48.55
C GLY A 278 0.18 -16.44 47.06
N VAL A 279 -0.89 -17.02 46.54
CA VAL A 279 -1.11 -17.14 45.09
C VAL A 279 -2.01 -15.98 44.69
N ASN A 280 -1.49 -15.09 43.84
CA ASN A 280 -2.27 -14.01 43.26
C ASN A 280 -2.47 -14.28 41.78
N GLU A 281 -3.67 -14.03 41.29
CA GLU A 281 -4.02 -14.18 39.88
C GLU A 281 -4.04 -12.81 39.22
N THR A 282 -3.17 -12.62 38.23
CA THR A 282 -3.04 -11.36 37.50
C THR A 282 -3.19 -11.61 36.00
N ILE A 283 -4.00 -10.80 35.32
CA ILE A 283 -4.11 -10.85 33.87
C ILE A 283 -2.95 -10.04 33.28
N ASP A 284 -2.05 -10.70 32.57
CA ASP A 284 -0.88 -10.06 31.96
C ASP A 284 -0.67 -10.53 30.51
N PHE A 285 0.16 -9.82 29.75
CA PHE A 285 0.47 -10.15 28.35
C PHE A 285 1.06 -11.55 28.23
N GLU A 286 0.57 -12.31 27.24
CA GLU A 286 1.07 -13.65 26.97
C GLU A 286 2.51 -13.61 26.42
N VAL A 287 2.81 -12.58 25.63
CA VAL A 287 4.17 -12.22 25.21
C VAL A 287 4.45 -10.80 25.68
N GLN A 288 5.41 -10.66 26.58
CA GLN A 288 5.82 -9.35 27.09
C GLN A 288 6.44 -8.51 25.96
N PRO A 289 6.12 -7.20 25.86
CA PRO A 289 6.70 -6.30 24.84
C PRO A 289 8.24 -6.32 24.81
N ALA A 290 8.88 -6.52 25.97
CA ALA A 290 10.34 -6.62 26.06
C ALA A 290 10.92 -7.82 25.30
N THR A 291 10.14 -8.89 25.08
CA THR A 291 10.56 -10.09 24.35
C THR A 291 10.94 -9.76 22.91
N PHE A 292 10.23 -8.85 22.26
CA PHE A 292 10.51 -8.45 20.87
C PHE A 292 11.87 -7.74 20.74
N ALA A 293 12.33 -7.07 21.79
CA ALA A 293 13.63 -6.41 21.79
C ALA A 293 14.81 -7.40 21.94
N THR A 294 14.58 -8.58 22.53
CA THR A 294 15.62 -9.59 22.81
C THR A 294 15.76 -10.67 21.73
N LEU A 295 14.89 -10.68 20.71
CA LEU A 295 14.98 -11.60 19.58
C LEU A 295 16.32 -11.48 18.85
N ARG A 296 16.88 -12.60 18.39
CA ARG A 296 18.14 -12.58 17.62
C ARG A 296 17.92 -11.93 16.26
N LYS A 297 18.81 -10.99 15.92
CA LYS A 297 18.87 -10.37 14.60
C LYS A 297 19.56 -11.31 13.61
N GLY A 298 19.08 -11.31 12.37
CA GLY A 298 19.82 -11.89 11.26
C GLY A 298 21.15 -11.18 11.02
N GLY A 299 22.02 -11.81 10.23
CA GLY A 299 23.36 -11.35 9.91
C GLY A 299 24.45 -12.00 10.77
N PRO A 300 25.71 -11.60 10.58
CA PRO A 300 26.82 -12.06 11.39
C PRO A 300 26.59 -11.81 12.88
N PRO A 301 27.05 -12.71 13.78
CA PRO A 301 27.85 -13.90 13.50
C PRO A 301 27.01 -15.18 13.28
N HIS A 302 25.71 -15.18 13.57
CA HIS A 302 24.92 -16.40 13.66
C HIS A 302 24.05 -16.70 12.43
N TRP A 303 23.77 -15.72 11.56
CA TRP A 303 22.94 -15.87 10.35
C TRP A 303 21.56 -16.48 10.63
N VAL A 304 20.99 -16.13 11.78
CA VAL A 304 19.73 -16.65 12.28
C VAL A 304 18.90 -15.49 12.80
N ALA A 305 17.66 -15.39 12.32
CA ALA A 305 16.71 -14.37 12.77
C ALA A 305 15.55 -15.03 13.52
N ASP A 306 15.30 -14.60 14.75
CA ASP A 306 14.10 -15.01 15.47
C ASP A 306 12.93 -14.07 15.13
N ALA A 307 11.75 -14.65 15.08
CA ALA A 307 10.52 -13.89 14.90
C ALA A 307 9.38 -14.53 15.71
N ILE A 308 8.38 -13.71 16.00
CA ILE A 308 7.10 -14.17 16.54
C ILE A 308 6.07 -14.00 15.43
N VAL A 309 5.50 -15.11 14.98
CA VAL A 309 4.44 -15.12 13.97
C VAL A 309 3.10 -15.15 14.68
N TYR A 310 2.25 -14.18 14.38
CA TYR A 310 0.86 -14.14 14.77
C TYR A 310 -0.03 -14.49 13.57
N GLN A 311 -1.09 -15.26 13.80
CA GLN A 311 -2.09 -15.56 12.78
C GLN A 311 -3.52 -15.35 13.31
N GLY A 312 -4.24 -14.40 12.70
CA GLY A 312 -5.63 -14.12 12.99
C GLY A 312 -6.55 -15.30 12.67
N GLY A 313 -7.44 -15.66 13.61
CA GLY A 313 -8.50 -16.64 13.41
C GLY A 313 -8.04 -18.10 13.23
N ARG A 314 -6.74 -18.40 13.43
CA ARG A 314 -6.20 -19.77 13.38
C ARG A 314 -5.28 -20.02 14.57
N ARG A 315 -5.10 -21.30 14.89
CA ARG A 315 -4.14 -21.76 15.89
C ARG A 315 -3.09 -22.60 15.19
N PHE A 316 -1.82 -22.41 15.56
CA PHE A 316 -0.76 -23.26 15.06
C PHE A 316 -0.90 -24.66 15.67
N HIS A 317 -0.87 -25.70 14.84
CA HIS A 317 -1.01 -27.09 15.31
C HIS A 317 0.05 -27.47 16.36
N ALA A 318 1.27 -26.94 16.24
CA ALA A 318 2.36 -27.29 17.15
C ALA A 318 2.29 -26.60 18.53
N THR A 319 1.67 -25.42 18.65
CA THR A 319 1.55 -24.69 19.94
C THR A 319 0.13 -24.67 20.49
N GLY A 320 -0.89 -24.91 19.66
CA GLY A 320 -2.30 -24.71 20.01
C GLY A 320 -2.67 -23.23 20.25
N ARG A 321 -1.74 -22.30 19.98
CA ARG A 321 -1.88 -20.86 20.23
C ARG A 321 -2.03 -20.08 18.92
N PRO A 322 -2.57 -18.85 18.94
CA PRO A 322 -2.67 -18.00 17.76
C PRO A 322 -1.32 -17.39 17.33
N TYR A 323 -0.24 -17.68 18.08
CA TYR A 323 1.12 -17.26 17.76
C TYR A 323 2.13 -18.40 17.93
N MET A 324 3.31 -18.22 17.35
CA MET A 324 4.44 -19.13 17.44
C MET A 324 5.76 -18.37 17.33
N SER A 325 6.71 -18.69 18.20
CA SER A 325 8.12 -18.29 18.03
C SER A 325 8.77 -19.17 16.97
N VAL A 326 9.36 -18.55 15.97
CA VAL A 326 10.05 -19.22 14.87
C VAL A 326 11.45 -18.67 14.70
N THR A 327 12.32 -19.49 14.13
CA THR A 327 13.71 -19.13 13.85
C THR A 327 13.98 -19.37 12.37
N PHE A 328 14.32 -18.30 11.65
CA PHE A 328 14.67 -18.34 10.24
C PHE A 328 16.19 -18.44 10.08
N ARG A 329 16.66 -19.44 9.33
CA ARG A 329 18.07 -19.55 8.94
C ARG A 329 18.29 -18.75 7.66
N GLN A 330 19.25 -17.84 7.67
CA GLN A 330 19.67 -17.12 6.49
C GLN A 330 20.67 -17.98 5.72
N HIS A 331 20.18 -18.62 4.66
CA HIS A 331 21.03 -19.26 3.66
C HIS A 331 21.28 -18.21 2.57
N LEU A 332 22.50 -17.69 2.53
CA LEU A 332 22.96 -16.78 1.47
C LEU A 332 23.22 -17.51 0.17
#